data_AF-A0A8T3LR52-F1
#
_entry.id   AF-A0A8T3LR52-F1
#
_cell.length_a   1.000
_cell.length_b   1.000
_cell.length_c   1.000
_cell.angle_alpha   90.00
_cell.angle_beta   90.00
_cell.angle_gamma   90.00
#
_symmetry.space_group_name_H-M   'P 1'
#
loop_
_entity.id
_entity.type
_entity.pdbx_description
1 polymer ?
#
loop_
_entity_poly.entity_id
_entity_poly.type
_entity_poly.pdbx_seq_one_letter_code
_entity_poly.pdbx_strand_id
1 'polypeptide(L)'
;MRRLLPLVVLLLAGGAVIGFYASFASAIAQPVALLAGIAMGALVIVIIFRAAMVPESRYTGWVRALTGRNGRVAFFLLIIAWGVFMAGIKLLPKQNEGGLGLIGMLGGFFIFMGFIWSVISE
;
A
#
# COMPACT_ATOMS: atom_id res chain seq x y z
N MET A 1 -5.76 -37.37 10.21
CA MET A 1 -5.47 -36.01 9.68
C MET A 1 -4.53 -36.00 8.46
N ARG A 2 -3.43 -36.78 8.40
CA ARG A 2 -2.48 -36.76 7.25
C ARG A 2 -3.05 -37.15 5.87
N ARG A 3 -4.18 -37.87 5.79
CA ARG A 3 -4.80 -38.30 4.52
C ARG A 3 -5.72 -37.26 3.86
N LEU A 4 -6.15 -36.23 4.59
CA LEU A 4 -7.03 -35.17 4.07
C LEU A 4 -6.25 -33.97 3.53
N LEU A 5 -5.00 -33.83 3.96
CA LEU A 5 -4.08 -32.77 3.54
C LEU A 5 -3.92 -32.66 2.00
N PRO A 6 -3.72 -33.74 1.22
CA PRO A 6 -3.60 -33.63 -0.23
C PRO A 6 -4.90 -33.16 -0.91
N LEU A 7 -6.07 -33.54 -0.38
CA LEU A 7 -7.37 -33.10 -0.92
C LEU A 7 -7.64 -31.62 -0.65
N VAL A 8 -7.28 -31.14 0.54
CA VAL A 8 -7.40 -29.72 0.88
C VAL A 8 -6.45 -28.87 0.02
N VAL A 9 -5.21 -29.33 -0.18
CA VAL A 9 -4.24 -28.65 -1.05
C VAL A 9 -4.74 -28.62 -2.50
N LEU A 10 -5.32 -29.71 -3.00
CA LEU A 10 -5.85 -29.77 -4.35
C LEU A 10 -7.06 -28.84 -4.55
N LEU A 11 -7.95 -28.74 -3.55
CA LEU A 11 -9.08 -27.80 -3.58
C LEU A 11 -8.64 -26.34 -3.51
N LEU A 12 -7.64 -26.02 -2.67
CA LEU A 12 -7.09 -24.67 -2.58
C LEU A 12 -6.36 -24.27 -3.87
N ALA A 13 -5.56 -25.19 -4.43
CA ALA A 13 -4.89 -24.97 -5.71
C ALA A 13 -5.89 -24.81 -6.85
N GLY A 14 -6.92 -25.67 -6.91
CA GLY A 14 -7.99 -25.55 -7.89
C GLY A 14 -8.76 -24.23 -7.78
N GLY A 15 -9.12 -23.82 -6.56
CA GLY A 15 -9.78 -22.54 -6.31
C GLY A 15 -8.92 -21.34 -6.70
N ALA A 16 -7.61 -21.40 -6.42
CA ALA A 16 -6.67 -20.35 -6.82
C ALA A 16 -6.55 -20.23 -8.35
N VAL A 17 -6.46 -21.36 -9.07
CA VAL A 17 -6.38 -21.38 -10.54
C VAL A 17 -7.67 -20.85 -11.18
N ILE A 18 -8.83 -21.24 -10.66
CA ILE A 18 -10.13 -20.74 -11.15
C ILE A 18 -10.29 -19.24 -10.87
N GLY A 19 -9.90 -18.79 -9.67
CA GLY A 19 -9.92 -17.37 -9.31
C GLY A 19 -8.99 -16.53 -10.20
N PHE A 20 -7.81 -17.06 -10.51
CA PHE A 20 -6.85 -16.41 -11.41
C PHE A 20 -7.41 -16.34 -12.85
N TYR A 21 -7.99 -17.44 -13.34
CA TYR A 21 -8.62 -17.47 -14.66
C TYR A 21 -9.80 -16.49 -14.76
N ALA A 22 -10.69 -16.46 -13.76
CA ALA A 22 -11.83 -15.55 -13.75
C ALA A 22 -11.39 -14.07 -13.72
N SER A 23 -10.34 -13.76 -12.97
CA SER A 23 -9.75 -12.42 -12.92
C SER A 23 -9.10 -12.01 -14.25
N PHE A 24 -8.49 -12.96 -14.95
CA PHE A 24 -7.91 -12.72 -16.26
C PHE A 24 -8.98 -12.53 -17.35
N ALA A 25 -10.04 -13.35 -17.33
CA ALA A 25 -11.15 -13.23 -18.25
C ALA A 25 -11.90 -11.90 -18.09
N SER A 26 -12.10 -11.44 -16.85
CA SER A 26 -12.74 -10.15 -16.57
C SER A 26 -11.85 -8.97 -16.98
N ALA A 27 -10.53 -9.08 -16.80
CA ALA A 27 -9.58 -8.08 -17.26
C ALA A 27 -9.61 -7.92 -18.79
N ILE A 28 -9.66 -9.03 -19.55
CA ILE A 28 -9.76 -8.96 -21.03
C ILE A 28 -11.08 -8.33 -21.48
N ALA A 29 -12.19 -8.60 -20.78
CA ALA A 29 -13.50 -8.02 -21.10
C ALA A 29 -13.55 -6.49 -20.89
N GLN A 30 -12.64 -5.92 -20.08
CA GLN A 30 -12.57 -4.49 -19.80
C GLN A 30 -11.21 -3.92 -20.24
N PRO A 31 -11.04 -3.55 -21.51
CA PRO A 31 -9.74 -3.17 -22.07
C PRO A 31 -9.09 -1.98 -21.35
N VAL A 32 -9.90 -1.04 -20.85
CA VAL A 32 -9.42 0.11 -20.07
C VAL A 32 -8.85 -0.32 -18.71
N ALA A 33 -9.51 -1.25 -18.02
CA ALA A 33 -9.05 -1.75 -16.72
C ALA A 33 -7.76 -2.57 -16.86
N LEU A 34 -7.63 -3.34 -17.94
CA LEU A 34 -6.42 -4.09 -18.27
C LEU A 34 -5.24 -3.17 -18.54
N LEU A 35 -5.43 -2.12 -19.36
CA LEU A 35 -4.39 -1.13 -19.62
C LEU A 35 -3.97 -0.37 -18.36
N ALA A 36 -4.93 0.01 -17.51
CA ALA A 36 -4.64 0.66 -16.23
C ALA A 36 -3.85 -0.27 -15.27
N GLY A 37 -4.21 -1.56 -15.23
CA GLY A 37 -3.49 -2.56 -14.44
C GLY A 37 -2.05 -2.77 -14.91
N ILE A 38 -1.83 -2.88 -16.22
CA ILE A 38 -0.50 -2.98 -16.82
C ILE A 38 0.33 -1.73 -16.54
N ALA A 39 -0.26 -0.54 -16.71
CA ALA A 39 0.40 0.73 -16.42
C ALA A 39 0.82 0.83 -14.95
N MET A 40 -0.06 0.41 -14.03
CA MET A 40 0.24 0.42 -12.60
C MET A 40 1.34 -0.59 -12.25
N GLY A 41 1.30 -1.80 -12.81
CA GLY A 41 2.35 -2.80 -12.63
C GLY A 41 3.70 -2.32 -13.13
N ALA A 42 3.73 -1.71 -14.32
CA ALA A 42 4.94 -1.10 -14.89
C ALA A 42 5.46 0.04 -13.99
N LEU A 43 4.59 0.89 -13.47
CA LEU A 43 4.96 1.97 -12.55
C LEU A 43 5.61 1.44 -11.26
N VAL A 44 5.05 0.39 -10.66
CA VAL A 44 5.64 -0.26 -9.47
C VAL A 44 7.02 -0.83 -9.78
N ILE A 45 7.17 -1.52 -10.91
CA ILE A 45 8.47 -2.07 -11.35
C ILE A 45 9.49 -0.93 -11.53
N VAL A 46 9.10 0.18 -12.17
CA VAL A 46 9.98 1.34 -12.35
C VAL A 46 10.41 1.93 -11.01
N ILE A 47 9.49 2.05 -10.04
CA ILE A 47 9.82 2.54 -8.70
C ILE A 47 10.82 1.61 -8.01
N ILE A 48 10.61 0.30 -8.07
CA ILE A 48 11.49 -0.69 -7.45
C ILE A 48 12.88 -0.64 -8.12
N PHE A 49 12.95 -0.63 -9.44
CA PHE A 49 14.23 -0.52 -10.16
C PHE A 49 14.96 0.77 -9.83
N ARG A 50 14.23 1.90 -9.77
CA ARG A 50 14.81 3.19 -9.36
C ARG A 50 15.34 3.14 -7.94
N ALA A 51 14.60 2.55 -7.00
CA ALA A 51 15.03 2.39 -5.62
C ALA A 51 16.26 1.47 -5.50
N ALA A 52 16.30 0.37 -6.25
CA ALA A 52 17.43 -0.57 -6.27
C ALA A 52 18.70 0.03 -6.90
N MET A 53 18.56 0.99 -7.81
CA MET A 53 19.68 1.70 -8.43
C MET A 53 20.20 2.87 -7.59
N VAL A 54 19.59 3.19 -6.44
CA VAL A 54 20.13 4.20 -5.52
C VAL A 54 21.35 3.60 -4.81
N PRO A 55 22.57 4.14 -5.00
CA PRO A 55 23.73 3.69 -4.23
C PRO A 55 23.47 3.94 -2.75
N GLU A 56 23.89 3.02 -1.88
CA GLU A 56 23.77 3.04 -0.40
C GLU A 56 24.32 4.30 0.30
N SER A 57 24.85 5.25 -0.46
CA SER A 57 25.41 6.50 0.01
C SER A 57 24.83 7.66 -0.77
N ARG A 58 23.80 8.28 -0.19
CA ARG A 58 23.64 9.73 -0.08
C ARG A 58 22.49 9.96 0.88
N TYR A 59 22.82 10.35 2.11
CA TYR A 59 21.90 11.06 3.00
C TYR A 59 21.31 12.23 2.21
N THR A 60 20.16 12.02 1.59
CA THR A 60 19.39 13.04 0.89
C THR A 60 19.08 14.13 1.89
N GLY A 61 19.49 15.37 1.62
CA GLY A 61 19.33 16.49 2.56
C GLY A 61 17.88 16.70 3.00
N TRP A 62 16.92 16.36 2.14
CA TRP A 62 15.50 16.36 2.48
C TRP A 62 15.10 15.25 3.46
N VAL A 63 15.70 14.06 3.36
CA VAL A 63 15.53 12.99 4.37
C VAL A 63 16.11 13.45 5.69
N ARG A 64 17.30 14.09 5.72
CA ARG A 64 17.85 14.68 6.96
C ARG A 64 16.99 15.81 7.53
N ALA A 65 16.26 16.55 6.69
CA ALA A 65 15.31 17.55 7.16
C ALA A 65 14.04 16.92 7.78
N LEU A 66 13.62 15.75 7.27
CA LEU A 66 12.51 14.96 7.79
C LEU A 66 12.87 14.10 9.01
N THR A 67 14.10 13.59 9.10
CA THR A 67 14.60 12.79 10.24
C THR A 67 15.48 13.56 11.20
N GLY A 68 15.69 14.87 10.99
CA GLY A 68 16.37 15.76 11.91
C GLY A 68 15.42 16.38 12.94
N ARG A 69 15.89 17.44 13.64
CA ARG A 69 15.16 18.16 14.72
C ARG A 69 13.70 18.54 14.39
N ASN A 70 13.36 18.68 13.11
CA ASN A 70 12.02 19.08 12.67
C ASN A 70 11.08 17.90 12.33
N GLY A 71 11.52 16.65 12.54
CA GLY A 71 10.75 15.45 12.21
C GLY A 71 9.42 15.35 12.95
N ARG A 72 9.37 15.79 14.22
CA ARG A 72 8.11 15.85 14.99
C ARG A 72 7.06 16.70 14.29
N VAL A 73 7.45 17.87 13.78
CA VAL A 73 6.53 18.81 13.13
C VAL A 73 6.03 18.23 11.80
N ALA A 74 6.92 17.62 11.02
CA ALA A 74 6.55 16.99 9.75
C ALA A 74 5.54 15.84 9.97
N PHE A 75 5.80 14.95 10.92
CA PHE A 75 4.88 13.85 11.22
C PHE A 75 3.58 14.33 11.88
N PHE A 76 3.63 15.36 12.73
CA PHE A 76 2.43 15.98 13.29
C PHE A 76 1.51 16.57 12.21
N LEU A 77 2.08 17.25 11.20
CA LEU A 77 1.32 17.71 10.03
C LEU A 77 0.73 16.56 9.24
N LEU A 78 1.46 15.45 9.07
CA LEU A 78 0.92 14.24 8.42
C LEU A 78 -0.24 13.61 9.22
N ILE A 79 -0.20 13.63 10.56
CA ILE A 79 -1.31 13.17 11.40
C ILE A 79 -2.56 14.03 11.16
N ILE A 80 -2.40 15.35 11.07
CA ILE A 80 -3.51 16.26 10.77
C ILE A 80 -4.08 15.97 9.38
N ALA A 81 -3.21 15.87 8.37
CA ALA A 81 -3.62 15.56 7.00
C ALA A 81 -4.33 14.21 6.90
N TRP A 82 -3.85 13.20 7.64
CA TRP A 82 -4.50 11.90 7.76
C TRP A 82 -5.87 11.99 8.43
N GLY A 83 -6.01 12.77 9.50
CA GLY A 83 -7.30 13.00 10.16
C GLY A 83 -8.33 13.63 9.22
N VAL A 84 -7.90 14.62 8.42
CA VAL A 84 -8.73 15.23 7.38
C VAL A 84 -9.12 14.22 6.31
N PHE A 85 -8.18 13.36 5.87
CA PHE A 85 -8.45 12.30 4.91
C PHE A 85 -9.49 11.29 5.44
N MET A 86 -9.34 10.85 6.69
CA MET A 86 -10.29 9.93 7.33
C MET A 86 -11.67 10.56 7.56
N ALA A 87 -11.72 11.85 7.88
CA ALA A 87 -12.97 12.60 7.95
C ALA A 87 -13.63 12.72 6.56
N GLY A 88 -12.84 12.96 5.52
CA GLY A 88 -13.29 13.02 4.13
C GLY A 88 -13.86 11.70 3.62
N ILE A 89 -13.29 10.55 4.03
CA ILE A 89 -13.83 9.23 3.66
C ILE A 89 -15.28 9.06 4.12
N LYS A 90 -15.67 9.60 5.28
CA LYS A 90 -17.04 9.52 5.79
C LYS A 90 -18.07 10.29 4.95
N LEU A 91 -17.61 11.15 4.03
CA LEU A 91 -18.46 11.89 3.10
C LEU A 91 -18.66 11.12 1.77
N LEU A 92 -17.92 10.03 1.55
CA LEU A 92 -18.06 9.22 0.34
C LEU A 92 -19.24 8.24 0.44
N PRO A 93 -19.80 7.78 -0.69
CA PRO A 93 -20.78 6.71 -0.69
C PRO A 93 -20.19 5.42 -0.08
N LYS A 94 -20.97 4.76 0.80
CA LYS A 94 -20.56 3.57 1.57
C LYS A 94 -19.91 2.44 0.77
N GLN A 95 -20.23 2.33 -0.51
CA GLN A 95 -19.65 1.34 -1.42
C GLN A 95 -18.13 1.51 -1.61
N ASN A 96 -17.59 2.73 -1.49
CA ASN A 96 -16.18 3.05 -1.71
C ASN A 96 -15.39 3.27 -0.40
N GLU A 97 -16.07 3.24 0.75
CA GLU A 97 -15.45 3.49 2.06
C GLU A 97 -14.48 2.37 2.47
N GLY A 98 -14.77 1.11 2.12
CA GLY A 98 -14.01 -0.04 2.60
C GLY A 98 -12.55 -0.07 2.14
N GLY A 99 -12.30 0.13 0.84
CA GLY A 99 -10.95 0.10 0.29
C GLY A 99 -10.11 1.31 0.70
N LEU A 100 -10.69 2.51 0.63
CA LEU A 100 -10.02 3.75 1.03
C LEU A 100 -9.81 3.83 2.55
N GLY A 101 -10.76 3.31 3.33
CA GLY A 101 -10.65 3.19 4.77
C GLY A 101 -9.52 2.25 5.19
N LEU A 102 -9.35 1.11 4.52
CA LEU A 102 -8.26 0.18 4.80
C LEU A 102 -6.89 0.81 4.48
N ILE A 103 -6.76 1.50 3.34
CA ILE A 103 -5.56 2.28 3.00
C ILE A 103 -5.32 3.37 4.04
N GLY A 104 -6.37 4.08 4.46
CA GLY A 104 -6.29 5.09 5.51
C GLY A 104 -5.83 4.52 6.84
N MET A 105 -6.33 3.36 7.26
CA MET A 105 -5.93 2.73 8.52
C MET A 105 -4.48 2.24 8.50
N LEU A 106 -4.07 1.57 7.41
CA LEU A 106 -2.68 1.14 7.24
C LEU A 106 -1.74 2.33 7.15
N GLY A 107 -2.09 3.34 6.35
CA GLY A 107 -1.33 4.59 6.24
C GLY A 107 -1.21 5.30 7.59
N GLY A 108 -2.31 5.38 8.34
CA GLY A 108 -2.33 5.96 9.69
C GLY A 108 -1.35 5.27 10.63
N PHE A 109 -1.32 3.94 10.66
CA PHE A 109 -0.38 3.18 11.47
C PHE A 109 1.09 3.58 11.19
N PHE A 110 1.49 3.66 9.91
CA PHE A 110 2.84 4.08 9.55
C PHE A 110 3.14 5.54 9.91
N ILE A 111 2.16 6.43 9.77
CA ILE A 111 2.30 7.85 10.14
C ILE A 111 2.51 7.99 11.66
N PHE A 112 1.73 7.29 12.48
CA PHE A 112 1.88 7.31 13.94
C PHE A 112 3.17 6.64 14.42
N MET A 113 3.57 5.52 13.80
CA MET A 113 4.84 4.86 14.11
C MET A 113 6.03 5.77 13.79
N GLY A 114 6.01 6.43 12.62
CA GLY A 114 7.01 7.41 12.25
C GLY A 114 7.04 8.63 13.17
N PHE A 115 5.88 9.11 13.64
CA PHE A 115 5.81 10.17 14.64
C PHE A 115 6.48 9.75 15.96
N ILE A 116 6.16 8.56 16.48
CA ILE A 116 6.76 8.03 17.71
C ILE A 116 8.28 7.95 17.58
N TRP A 117 8.78 7.43 16.46
CA TRP A 117 10.22 7.41 16.19
C TRP A 117 10.84 8.80 16.16
N SER A 118 10.17 9.77 15.54
CA SER A 118 10.66 11.15 15.47
C SER A 118 10.73 11.86 16.83
N VAL A 119 9.91 11.45 17.80
CA VAL A 119 9.92 11.98 19.17
C VAL A 119 11.02 11.33 20.01
N ILE A 120 11.28 10.03 19.80
CA ILE A 120 12.28 9.26 20.56
C ILE A 120 13.71 9.57 20.10
N SER A 121 13.91 9.91 18.82
CA SER A 121 15.23 10.15 18.24
C SER A 121 15.87 11.50 18.61
N GLU A 122 15.22 12.32 19.43
CA GLU A 122 15.68 13.65 19.86
C GLU A 122 15.95 13.66 21.36
#